data_AF-A0A815ET66-F1
#
_entry.id   AF-A0A815ET66-F1
#
_cell.length_a   1.000
_cell.length_b   1.000
_cell.length_c   1.000
_cell.angle_alpha   90.00
_cell.angle_beta   90.00
_cell.angle_gamma   90.00
#
_symmetry.space_group_name_H-M   'P 1'
#
loop_
_entity.id
_entity.type
_entity.pdbx_description
1 polymer ?
#
loop_
_entity_poly.entity_id
_entity_poly.type
_entity_poly.pdbx_seq_one_letter_code
_entity_poly.pdbx_strand_id
1 'polypeptide(L)'
;MSTKKMTSPNQMQKQVECGKAPKSIDRVDVGNPDQGDRLPHIHFKDGRHALYNDGTWKHGGRTLHREEIQWLNDNGWPLPK
;
A
#
# COMPACT_ATOMS: atom_id res chain seq x y z
N MET A 1 10.09 4.66 22.48
CA MET A 1 9.85 4.59 21.02
C MET A 1 8.37 4.85 20.81
N SER A 2 7.96 6.02 20.30
CA SER A 2 6.56 6.23 19.91
C SER A 2 6.29 5.36 18.70
N THR A 3 5.49 4.31 18.86
CA THR A 3 5.00 3.48 17.76
C THR A 3 4.10 4.37 16.89
N LYS A 4 4.62 4.83 15.75
CA LYS A 4 3.83 5.60 14.78
C LYS A 4 2.64 4.72 14.38
N LYS A 5 1.43 5.15 14.76
CA LYS A 5 0.19 4.42 14.47
C LYS A 5 0.06 4.29 12.95
N MET A 6 -0.17 3.07 12.47
CA MET A 6 -0.41 2.81 11.05
C MET A 6 -1.62 3.62 10.58
N THR A 7 -1.45 4.35 9.48
CA THR A 7 -2.54 5.06 8.82
C THR A 7 -3.52 4.02 8.26
N SER A 8 -4.82 4.22 8.46
CA SER A 8 -5.80 3.25 7.94
C SER A 8 -5.79 3.22 6.39
N PRO A 9 -6.12 2.07 5.75
CA PRO A 9 -6.16 1.97 4.29
C PRO A 9 -7.06 3.04 3.64
N ASN A 10 -8.21 3.34 4.24
CA ASN A 10 -9.12 4.40 3.76
C ASN A 10 -8.49 5.80 3.83
N GLN A 11 -7.68 6.09 4.85
CA GLN A 11 -6.95 7.35 4.93
C GLN A 11 -5.81 7.40 3.91
N MET A 12 -5.15 6.28 3.63
CA MET A 12 -4.16 6.20 2.55
C MET A 12 -4.80 6.35 1.18
N GLN A 13 -5.96 5.76 0.93
CA GLN A 13 -6.73 5.95 -0.30
C GLN A 13 -7.08 7.42 -0.53
N LYS A 14 -7.48 8.15 0.52
CA LYS A 14 -7.68 9.62 0.42
C LYS A 14 -6.40 10.38 0.05
N GLN A 15 -5.22 9.90 0.48
CA GLN A 15 -3.94 10.48 0.05
C GLN A 15 -3.70 10.24 -1.45
N VAL A 16 -4.07 9.07 -1.96
CA VAL A 16 -4.02 8.78 -3.41
C VAL A 16 -4.94 9.73 -4.18
N GLU A 17 -6.20 9.84 -3.77
CA GLU A 17 -7.21 10.70 -4.41
C GLU A 17 -6.82 12.19 -4.41
N CYS A 18 -6.16 12.64 -3.33
CA CYS A 18 -5.68 14.01 -3.19
C CYS A 18 -4.28 14.24 -3.80
N GLY A 19 -3.71 13.26 -4.51
CA GLY A 19 -2.41 13.39 -5.18
C GLY A 19 -1.19 13.46 -4.25
N LYS A 20 -1.34 13.01 -3.00
CA LYS A 20 -0.26 12.96 -1.98
C LYS A 20 0.50 11.63 -1.97
N ALA A 21 -0.03 10.61 -2.62
CA ALA A 21 0.69 9.35 -2.84
C ALA A 21 1.64 9.47 -4.06
N PRO A 22 2.70 8.64 -4.13
CA PRO A 22 3.54 8.54 -5.32
C PRO A 22 2.71 8.26 -6.57
N LYS A 23 3.12 8.84 -7.71
CA LYS A 23 2.35 8.77 -8.97
C LYS A 23 2.14 7.35 -9.49
N SER A 24 2.97 6.40 -9.07
CA SER A 24 2.94 4.97 -9.39
C SER A 24 1.94 4.17 -8.56
N ILE A 25 1.36 4.75 -7.51
CA ILE A 25 0.27 4.15 -6.72
C ILE A 25 -1.05 4.45 -7.42
N ASP A 26 -1.86 3.40 -7.61
CA ASP A 26 -3.19 3.52 -8.24
C ASP A 26 -4.29 3.68 -7.19
N ARG A 27 -4.32 2.80 -6.18
CA ARG A 27 -5.31 2.82 -5.10
C ARG A 27 -4.89 1.97 -3.90
N VAL A 28 -5.60 2.11 -2.79
CA VAL A 28 -5.49 1.31 -1.58
C VAL A 28 -6.84 0.71 -1.21
N ASP A 29 -6.91 -0.62 -1.12
CA ASP A 29 -8.12 -1.36 -0.80
C ASP A 29 -8.05 -1.90 0.65
N VAL A 30 -9.19 -1.96 1.35
CA VAL A 30 -9.30 -2.45 2.75
C VAL A 30 -9.25 -3.97 2.89
N GLY A 31 -9.25 -4.71 1.78
CA GLY A 31 -9.47 -6.15 1.76
C GLY A 31 -10.95 -6.50 1.86
N ASN A 32 -11.36 -7.52 1.12
CA ASN A 32 -12.67 -8.13 1.19
C ASN A 32 -12.53 -9.66 1.27
N PRO A 33 -12.77 -10.28 2.46
CA PRO A 33 -12.68 -11.72 2.63
C PRO A 33 -13.57 -12.52 1.68
N ASP A 34 -14.73 -11.99 1.30
CA ASP A 34 -15.71 -12.64 0.41
C ASP A 34 -15.24 -12.69 -1.04
N GLN A 35 -14.20 -11.93 -1.39
CA GLN A 35 -13.60 -11.87 -2.72
C GLN A 35 -12.20 -12.51 -2.74
N GLY A 36 -11.80 -13.18 -1.67
CA GLY A 36 -10.46 -13.78 -1.52
C GLY A 36 -9.36 -12.80 -1.10
N ASP A 37 -9.66 -11.50 -1.08
CA ASP A 37 -8.73 -10.42 -0.71
C ASP A 37 -8.72 -10.18 0.79
N ARG A 38 -8.16 -11.10 1.55
CA ARG A 38 -8.28 -11.10 3.02
C ARG A 38 -7.58 -9.93 3.72
N LEU A 39 -6.59 -9.30 3.09
CA LEU A 39 -5.80 -8.23 3.68
C LEU A 39 -5.94 -6.93 2.89
N PRO A 40 -5.85 -5.76 3.57
CA PRO A 40 -5.65 -4.49 2.89
C PRO A 40 -4.43 -4.55 1.99
N HIS A 41 -4.53 -3.94 0.80
CA HIS A 41 -3.46 -3.95 -0.17
C HIS A 41 -3.42 -2.69 -1.03
N ILE A 42 -2.23 -2.40 -1.53
CA ILE A 42 -1.94 -1.26 -2.40
C ILE A 42 -1.80 -1.78 -3.82
N HIS A 43 -2.53 -1.21 -4.77
CA HIS A 43 -2.37 -1.47 -6.20
C HIS A 43 -1.42 -0.45 -6.83
N PHE A 44 -0.57 -0.92 -7.73
CA PHE A 44 0.31 -0.08 -8.51
C PHE A 44 -0.25 0.15 -9.92
N LYS A 45 0.04 1.31 -10.51
CA LYS A 45 -0.45 1.71 -11.85
C LYS A 45 0.04 0.83 -13.00
N ASP A 46 1.03 -0.03 -12.75
CA ASP A 46 1.45 -1.03 -13.73
C ASP A 46 0.40 -2.14 -13.94
N GLY A 47 -0.64 -2.20 -13.10
CA GLY A 47 -1.74 -3.15 -13.18
C GLY A 47 -1.36 -4.60 -12.89
N ARG A 48 -0.12 -4.86 -12.47
CA ARG A 48 0.44 -6.21 -12.29
C ARG A 48 0.82 -6.50 -10.85
N HIS A 49 1.12 -5.47 -10.08
CA HIS A 49 1.63 -5.63 -8.73
C HIS A 49 0.65 -5.09 -7.70
N ALA A 50 0.54 -5.81 -6.60
CA ALA A 50 -0.15 -5.34 -5.41
C ALA A 50 0.55 -5.83 -4.14
N LEU A 51 0.66 -4.95 -3.14
CA LEU A 51 1.38 -5.19 -1.88
C LEU A 51 0.40 -5.23 -0.70
N TYR A 52 0.40 -6.33 0.06
CA TYR A 52 -0.40 -6.46 1.27
C TYR A 52 0.19 -5.65 2.44
N ASN A 53 -0.63 -5.35 3.43
CA ASN A 53 -0.23 -4.63 4.64
C ASN A 53 0.62 -5.43 5.64
N ASP A 54 0.94 -6.68 5.32
CA ASP A 54 1.90 -7.52 6.04
C ASP A 54 3.29 -7.54 5.37
N GLY A 55 3.44 -6.81 4.25
CA GLY A 55 4.67 -6.73 3.46
C GLY A 55 4.85 -7.86 2.45
N THR A 56 3.82 -8.68 2.17
CA THR A 56 3.89 -9.71 1.12
C THR A 56 3.23 -9.24 -0.17
N TRP A 57 3.71 -9.73 -1.31
CA TRP A 57 3.11 -9.43 -2.60
C TRP A 57 1.86 -10.29 -2.84
N LYS A 58 0.75 -9.64 -3.19
CA LYS A 58 -0.46 -10.30 -3.69
C LYS A 58 -0.24 -10.88 -5.08
N HIS A 59 0.40 -10.09 -5.95
CA HIS A 59 0.75 -10.48 -7.31
C HIS A 59 2.16 -10.00 -7.65
N GLY A 60 2.98 -10.92 -8.18
CA GLY A 60 4.34 -10.64 -8.64
C GLY A 60 5.27 -10.16 -7.53
N GLY A 61 6.19 -9.28 -7.89
CA GLY A 61 7.09 -8.59 -6.98
C GLY A 61 7.96 -7.62 -7.74
N ARG A 62 8.18 -6.42 -7.20
CA ARG A 62 9.03 -5.42 -7.85
C ARG A 62 9.84 -4.60 -6.86
N THR A 63 10.92 -4.02 -7.36
CA THR A 63 11.67 -3.01 -6.62
C THR A 63 10.80 -1.76 -6.45
N LEU A 64 10.74 -1.27 -5.21
CA LEU A 64 10.07 -0.01 -4.89
C LEU A 64 11.01 1.17 -5.15
N HIS A 65 10.46 2.26 -5.66
CA HIS A 65 11.13 3.54 -5.78
C HIS A 65 11.24 4.22 -4.42
N ARG A 66 12.21 5.15 -4.30
CA ARG A 66 12.47 5.89 -3.05
C ARG A 66 11.22 6.58 -2.49
N GLU A 67 10.41 7.19 -3.36
CA GLU A 67 9.18 7.88 -2.96
C GLU A 67 8.12 6.91 -2.40
N GLU A 68 8.04 5.70 -2.95
CA GLU A 68 7.15 4.64 -2.48
C GLU A 68 7.58 4.15 -1.11
N ILE A 69 8.88 3.87 -0.95
CA ILE A 69 9.45 3.46 0.34
C ILE A 69 9.18 4.52 1.41
N GLN A 70 9.39 5.81 1.08
CA GLN A 70 9.13 6.90 2.01
C GLN A 70 7.65 6.96 2.38
N TRP A 71 6.76 6.92 1.39
CA TRP A 71 5.31 7.00 1.62
C TRP A 71 4.77 5.80 2.43
N LEU A 72 5.29 4.59 2.21
CA LEU A 72 4.96 3.41 3.01
C LEU A 72 5.41 3.58 4.46
N ASN A 73 6.67 3.95 4.68
CA ASN A 73 7.20 4.23 6.01
C ASN A 73 6.41 5.34 6.73
N ASP A 74 6.01 6.38 5.99
CA ASP A 74 5.24 7.48 6.55
C ASP A 74 3.84 7.08 7.00
N ASN A 75 3.27 6.06 6.38
CA ASN A 75 1.98 5.50 6.75
C ASN A 75 2.08 4.27 7.67
N GLY A 76 3.30 3.86 8.04
CA GLY A 76 3.55 2.67 8.84
C GLY A 76 3.23 1.36 8.11
N TRP A 77 3.22 1.37 6.78
CA TRP A 77 3.00 0.21 5.94
C TRP A 77 4.32 -0.56 5.74
N PRO A 78 4.39 -1.87 6.03
CA PRO A 78 5.62 -2.64 5.89
C PRO A 78 6.16 -2.68 4.46
N LEU A 79 7.49 -2.65 4.33
CA LEU A 79 8.15 -2.85 3.03
C LEU A 79 8.09 -4.34 2.61
N PRO A 80 8.18 -4.63 1.30
CA PRO A 80 8.21 -5.99 0.80
C PRO A 80 9.34 -6.83 1.41
N LYS A 81 9.04 -8.09 1.73
CA LYS A 81 10.03 -9.11 2.15
C LYS A 81 10.60 -9.88 0.97
#